data_AF-A0AA85K703-F1
#
_entry.id   AF-A0AA85K703-F1
#
_cell.length_a   1.000
_cell.length_b   1.000
_cell.length_c   1.000
_cell.angle_alpha   90.00
_cell.angle_beta   90.00
_cell.angle_gamma   90.00
#
_symmetry.space_group_name_H-M   'P 1'
#
loop_
_entity.id
_entity.type
_entity.pdbx_description
1 polymer ?
#
loop_
_entity_poly.entity_id
_entity_poly.type
_entity_poly.pdbx_seq_one_letter_code
_entity_poly.pdbx_strand_id
1 'polypeptide(L)'
;MKPFDIDVPQKPAELLNSILCKPKDPTEKGDKINAIYKINCMNCNKNYIGQSEHPLRIRIQEHKSAKKRHDINSLVSMHTDNYGHQFDWDNVKILDRGNTKCAREFLEAWYSNENAINKHVNIDEIYQLIKSKSDDQKV
;
A
#
# COMPACT_ATOMS: atom_id res chain seq x y z
N MET A 1 53.71 -8.70 17.65
CA MET A 1 52.47 -9.25 17.06
C MET A 1 52.60 -9.12 15.55
N LYS A 2 52.49 -10.23 14.79
CA LYS A 2 52.55 -10.18 13.33
C LYS A 2 51.18 -9.71 12.80
N PRO A 3 51.13 -8.73 11.88
CA PRO A 3 49.87 -8.36 11.25
C PRO A 3 49.37 -9.55 10.42
N PHE A 4 48.10 -9.89 10.57
CA PHE A 4 47.45 -10.91 9.75
C PHE A 4 47.13 -10.28 8.40
N ASP A 5 47.74 -10.82 7.33
CA ASP A 5 47.52 -10.45 5.94
C ASP A 5 46.14 -11.02 5.50
N ILE A 6 45.08 -10.31 5.86
CA ILE A 6 43.71 -10.67 5.50
C ILE A 6 43.21 -9.63 4.50
N ASP A 7 43.17 -10.01 3.23
CA ASP A 7 42.59 -9.20 2.18
C ASP A 7 41.06 -9.20 2.35
N VAL A 8 40.50 -8.04 2.67
CA VAL A 8 39.05 -7.87 2.86
C VAL A 8 38.46 -7.49 1.50
N PRO A 9 37.72 -8.39 0.81
CA PRO A 9 37.14 -8.07 -0.47
C PRO A 9 36.15 -6.90 -0.32
N GLN A 10 36.48 -5.77 -0.93
CA GLN A 10 35.61 -4.60 -0.93
C GLN A 10 34.56 -4.73 -2.02
N LYS A 11 33.29 -4.54 -1.65
CA LYS A 11 32.20 -4.42 -2.61
C LYS A 11 32.29 -3.04 -3.28
N PRO A 12 32.39 -2.94 -4.62
CA PRO A 12 32.36 -1.66 -5.31
C PRO A 12 31.07 -0.90 -4.99
N ALA A 13 31.19 0.42 -4.81
CA ALA A 13 30.08 1.29 -4.45
C ALA A 13 28.92 1.22 -5.48
N GLU A 14 29.24 1.05 -6.75
CA GLU A 14 28.26 0.81 -7.82
C GLU A 14 28.70 -0.36 -8.69
N LEU A 15 27.78 -1.28 -8.93
CA LEU A 15 28.01 -2.42 -9.84
C LEU A 15 27.67 -1.96 -11.26
N LEU A 16 28.49 -2.32 -12.27
CA LEU A 16 28.22 -2.00 -13.68
C LEU A 16 26.79 -2.39 -14.11
N ASN A 17 26.23 -3.45 -13.52
CA ASN A 17 24.85 -3.87 -13.75
C ASN A 17 23.79 -2.86 -13.26
N SER A 18 24.05 -2.07 -12.20
CA SER A 18 23.11 -1.01 -11.78
C SER A 18 23.15 0.20 -12.71
N ILE A 19 24.30 0.46 -13.34
CA ILE A 19 24.51 1.58 -14.28
C ILE A 19 23.96 1.24 -15.66
N LEU A 20 24.22 0.03 -16.16
CA LEU A 20 23.96 -0.36 -17.55
C LEU A 20 22.65 -1.12 -17.74
N CYS A 21 22.18 -1.85 -16.72
CA CYS A 21 21.02 -2.70 -16.85
C CYS A 21 19.88 -2.18 -15.94
N LYS A 22 18.96 -1.43 -16.53
CA LYS A 22 17.55 -1.46 -16.12
C LYS A 22 16.83 -2.45 -17.03
N PRO A 23 16.93 -3.78 -16.79
CA PRO A 23 16.48 -4.79 -17.75
C PRO A 23 14.95 -4.89 -17.86
N LYS A 24 14.17 -4.10 -17.10
CA LYS A 24 12.71 -4.20 -17.03
C LYS A 24 12.08 -2.84 -17.25
N ASP A 25 11.05 -2.82 -18.09
CA ASP A 25 10.21 -1.66 -18.29
C ASP A 25 9.61 -1.19 -16.95
N PRO A 26 9.49 0.14 -16.74
CA PRO A 26 8.81 0.68 -15.59
C PRO A 26 7.37 0.15 -15.53
N THR A 27 7.04 -0.53 -14.43
CA THR A 27 5.70 -1.09 -14.28
C THR A 27 4.68 0.03 -14.05
N GLU A 28 3.59 0.05 -14.82
CA GLU A 28 2.50 1.00 -14.63
C GLU A 28 1.89 0.88 -13.23
N LYS A 29 1.25 1.96 -12.75
CA LYS A 29 0.64 1.98 -11.40
C LYS A 29 -0.35 0.84 -11.18
N GLY A 30 -1.16 0.52 -12.20
CA GLY A 30 -2.18 -0.53 -12.12
C GLY A 30 -1.62 -1.95 -12.07
N ASP A 31 -0.39 -2.16 -12.53
CA ASP A 31 0.27 -3.47 -12.59
C ASP A 31 1.12 -3.78 -11.36
N LYS A 32 1.17 -2.87 -10.39
CA LYS A 32 1.85 -3.12 -9.12
C LYS A 32 1.07 -4.16 -8.31
N ILE A 33 1.74 -5.29 -8.05
CA ILE A 33 1.31 -6.33 -7.13
C ILE A 33 1.73 -6.02 -5.69
N ASN A 34 1.16 -6.75 -4.72
CA ASN A 34 1.58 -6.68 -3.31
C ASN A 34 1.52 -5.27 -2.72
N ALA A 35 0.48 -4.52 -3.08
CA ALA A 35 0.35 -3.09 -2.80
C ALA A 35 -0.70 -2.81 -1.73
N ILE A 36 -0.44 -1.79 -0.91
CA ILE A 36 -1.41 -1.17 -0.02
C ILE A 36 -1.91 0.07 -0.75
N TYR A 37 -3.22 0.17 -0.93
CA TYR A 37 -3.84 1.24 -1.70
C TYR A 37 -4.96 1.91 -0.93
N LYS A 38 -5.27 3.13 -1.36
CA LYS A 38 -6.33 3.98 -0.83
C LYS A 38 -7.26 4.41 -1.95
N ILE A 39 -8.56 4.25 -1.72
CA ILE A 39 -9.63 4.74 -2.58
C ILE A 39 -10.47 5.71 -1.75
N ASN A 40 -10.66 6.93 -2.23
CA ASN A 40 -11.49 7.91 -1.53
C ASN A 40 -12.95 7.78 -1.95
N CYS A 41 -13.87 8.04 -1.01
CA CYS A 41 -15.24 8.34 -1.37
C CYS A 41 -15.30 9.76 -1.94
N MET A 42 -16.08 9.96 -3.01
CA MET A 42 -16.27 11.27 -3.63
C MET A 42 -17.31 12.13 -2.89
N ASN A 43 -18.19 11.48 -2.12
CA ASN A 43 -19.31 12.14 -1.46
C ASN A 43 -19.08 12.42 0.03
N CYS A 44 -18.05 11.83 0.63
CA CYS A 44 -17.72 12.06 2.04
C CYS A 44 -16.22 11.89 2.32
N ASN A 45 -15.77 12.35 3.47
CA ASN A 45 -14.35 12.28 3.87
C ASN A 45 -13.86 10.86 4.21
N LYS A 46 -14.67 9.83 3.98
CA LYS A 46 -14.30 8.44 4.23
C LYS A 46 -13.43 7.88 3.11
N ASN A 47 -12.56 6.96 3.46
CA ASN A 47 -11.67 6.29 2.51
C ASN A 47 -11.66 4.78 2.76
N TYR A 48 -11.37 4.01 1.72
CA TYR A 48 -11.12 2.58 1.84
C TYR A 48 -9.63 2.34 1.67
N ILE A 49 -9.03 1.69 2.67
CA ILE A 49 -7.64 1.23 2.63
C ILE A 49 -7.67 -0.28 2.59
N GLY A 50 -6.94 -0.85 1.66
CA GLY A 50 -6.87 -2.29 1.51
C GLY A 50 -5.55 -2.74 0.91
N GLN A 51 -5.28 -4.02 1.06
CA GLN A 51 -4.16 -4.68 0.40
C GLN A 51 -4.60 -5.41 -0.88
N SER A 52 -3.65 -5.61 -1.78
CA SER A 52 -3.81 -6.46 -2.97
C SER A 52 -2.60 -7.34 -3.15
N GLU A 53 -2.83 -8.64 -3.32
CA GLU A 53 -1.80 -9.62 -3.72
C GLU A 53 -1.61 -9.63 -5.24
N HIS A 54 -2.71 -9.50 -5.97
CA HIS A 54 -2.75 -9.39 -7.42
C HIS A 54 -2.44 -7.96 -7.92
N PRO A 55 -2.31 -7.74 -9.23
CA PRO A 55 -2.19 -6.40 -9.77
C PRO A 55 -3.38 -5.52 -9.33
N LEU A 56 -3.08 -4.30 -8.89
CA LEU A 56 -4.07 -3.37 -8.36
C LEU A 56 -5.28 -3.17 -9.29
N ARG A 57 -5.08 -3.17 -10.61
CA ARG A 57 -6.16 -3.08 -11.61
C ARG A 57 -7.21 -4.19 -11.47
N ILE A 58 -6.78 -5.41 -11.17
CA ILE A 58 -7.68 -6.56 -10.96
C ILE A 58 -8.51 -6.34 -9.70
N ARG A 59 -7.86 -5.89 -8.62
CA ARG A 59 -8.55 -5.61 -7.35
C ARG A 59 -9.59 -4.49 -7.49
N ILE A 60 -9.28 -3.44 -8.27
CA ILE A 60 -10.25 -2.38 -8.58
C ILE A 60 -11.44 -2.94 -9.36
N GLN A 61 -11.21 -3.82 -10.34
CA GLN A 61 -12.27 -4.45 -11.12
C GLN A 61 -13.15 -5.37 -10.27
N GLU A 62 -12.58 -6.11 -9.32
CA GLU A 62 -13.32 -6.91 -8.34
C GLU A 62 -14.26 -6.02 -7.51
N HIS A 63 -13.78 -4.88 -7.01
CA HIS A 63 -14.60 -3.93 -6.26
C HIS A 63 -15.73 -3.33 -7.10
N LYS A 64 -15.45 -2.94 -8.36
CA LYS A 64 -16.49 -2.47 -9.30
C LYS A 64 -17.55 -3.56 -9.54
N SER A 65 -17.11 -4.80 -9.67
CA SER A 65 -17.99 -5.96 -9.88
C SER A 65 -18.80 -6.30 -8.62
N ALA A 66 -18.22 -6.14 -7.43
CA ALA A 66 -18.92 -6.28 -6.15
C ALA A 66 -20.00 -5.21 -5.98
N LYS A 67 -19.70 -3.94 -6.28
CA LYS A 67 -20.68 -2.85 -6.31
C LYS A 67 -21.84 -3.16 -7.25
N LYS A 68 -21.57 -3.63 -8.47
CA LYS A 68 -22.62 -3.99 -9.44
C LYS A 68 -23.52 -5.13 -8.95
N ARG A 69 -22.98 -6.04 -8.15
CA ARG A 69 -23.70 -7.18 -7.58
C ARG A 69 -24.38 -6.86 -6.25
N HIS A 70 -24.19 -5.66 -5.70
CA HIS A 70 -24.62 -5.31 -4.34
C HIS A 70 -24.12 -6.33 -3.29
N ASP A 71 -22.84 -6.69 -3.39
CA ASP A 71 -22.23 -7.72 -2.55
C ASP A 71 -22.00 -7.20 -1.12
N ILE A 72 -22.78 -7.71 -0.17
CA ILE A 72 -22.73 -7.33 1.25
C ILE A 72 -21.36 -7.57 1.92
N ASN A 73 -20.55 -8.48 1.37
CA ASN A 73 -19.22 -8.77 1.92
C ASN A 73 -18.17 -7.73 1.51
N SER A 74 -18.46 -6.92 0.50
CA SER A 74 -17.60 -5.81 0.11
C SER A 74 -18.00 -4.56 0.86
N LEU A 75 -17.12 -4.08 1.74
CA LEU A 75 -17.30 -2.80 2.43
C LEU A 75 -17.47 -1.63 1.46
N VAL A 76 -16.84 -1.70 0.30
CA VAL A 76 -16.99 -0.71 -0.77
C VAL A 76 -18.41 -0.75 -1.32
N SER A 77 -18.96 -1.93 -1.63
CA SER A 77 -20.35 -2.07 -2.08
C SER A 77 -21.33 -1.62 -1.00
N MET A 78 -21.18 -2.12 0.22
CA MET A 78 -22.04 -1.78 1.35
C MET A 78 -22.07 -0.27 1.62
N HIS A 79 -20.93 0.41 1.52
CA HIS A 79 -20.89 1.87 1.65
C HIS A 79 -21.65 2.56 0.51
N THR A 80 -21.49 2.11 -0.73
CA THR A 80 -22.24 2.70 -1.85
C THR A 80 -23.74 2.42 -1.76
N ASP A 81 -24.14 1.25 -1.24
CA ASP A 81 -25.54 0.84 -1.13
C ASP A 81 -26.26 1.57 0.01
N ASN A 82 -25.61 1.70 1.17
CA ASN A 82 -26.20 2.34 2.34
C ASN A 82 -26.35 3.86 2.19
N TYR A 83 -25.42 4.51 1.49
CA TYR A 83 -25.35 5.97 1.41
C TYR A 83 -25.56 6.54 0.01
N GLY A 84 -25.70 5.69 -1.02
CA GLY A 84 -25.78 6.13 -2.42
C GLY A 84 -24.50 6.78 -2.95
N HIS A 85 -23.37 6.56 -2.28
CA HIS A 85 -22.10 7.22 -2.59
C HIS A 85 -21.34 6.57 -3.74
N GLN A 86 -20.33 7.27 -4.25
CA GLN A 86 -19.41 6.79 -5.26
C GLN A 86 -17.96 6.89 -4.80
N PHE A 87 -17.17 5.90 -5.18
CA PHE A 87 -15.73 5.89 -4.97
C PHE A 87 -15.01 6.41 -6.21
N ASP A 88 -13.90 7.09 -5.98
CA ASP A 88 -13.01 7.59 -7.03
C ASP A 88 -12.12 6.45 -7.54
N TRP A 89 -12.53 5.82 -8.63
CA TRP A 89 -11.82 4.69 -9.23
C TRP A 89 -10.60 5.09 -10.05
N ASP A 90 -10.49 6.36 -10.45
CA ASP A 90 -9.44 6.86 -11.32
C ASP A 90 -8.25 7.37 -10.49
N ASN A 91 -8.51 7.92 -9.30
CA ASN A 91 -7.47 8.44 -8.40
C ASN A 91 -7.11 7.47 -7.26
N VAL A 92 -6.93 6.19 -7.58
CA VAL A 92 -6.44 5.21 -6.61
C VAL A 92 -4.98 5.49 -6.28
N LYS A 93 -4.68 5.68 -4.98
CA LYS A 93 -3.33 5.96 -4.50
C LYS A 93 -2.69 4.70 -3.95
N ILE A 94 -1.48 4.40 -4.38
CA ILE A 94 -0.64 3.37 -3.76
C ILE A 94 0.11 4.04 -2.63
N LEU A 95 -0.12 3.57 -1.40
CA LEU A 95 0.52 4.09 -0.21
C LEU A 95 1.89 3.43 -0.01
N ASP A 96 1.94 2.11 -0.15
CA ASP A 96 3.15 1.32 0.08
C ASP A 96 3.05 -0.08 -0.55
N ARG A 97 4.08 -0.91 -0.39
CA ARG A 97 4.14 -2.29 -0.87
C ARG A 97 4.75 -3.23 0.18
N GLY A 98 4.19 -4.43 0.28
CA GLY A 98 4.67 -5.48 1.20
C GLY A 98 4.71 -6.84 0.50
N ASN A 99 5.89 -7.43 0.38
CA ASN A 99 6.06 -8.71 -0.32
C ASN A 99 5.40 -9.88 0.43
N THR A 100 5.39 -9.83 1.77
CA THR A 100 4.76 -10.86 2.61
C THR A 100 3.39 -10.42 3.08
N LYS A 101 2.51 -11.38 3.37
CA LYS A 101 1.18 -11.11 3.92
C LYS A 101 1.24 -10.34 5.24
N CYS A 102 2.11 -10.76 6.16
CA CYS A 102 2.31 -10.09 7.45
C CYS A 102 2.75 -8.62 7.28
N ALA A 103 3.68 -8.34 6.35
CA ALA A 103 4.08 -6.96 6.06
C ALA A 103 2.90 -6.12 5.54
N ARG A 104 2.04 -6.70 4.68
CA ARG A 104 0.86 -5.99 4.18
C ARG A 104 -0.20 -5.77 5.24
N GLU A 105 -0.45 -6.73 6.12
CA GLU A 105 -1.38 -6.57 7.25
C GLU A 105 -0.92 -5.47 8.21
N PHE A 106 0.38 -5.44 8.51
CA PHE A 106 0.98 -4.38 9.30
C PHE A 106 0.86 -3.01 8.61
N LEU A 107 1.20 -2.92 7.32
CA LEU A 107 1.10 -1.67 6.56
C LEU A 107 -0.36 -1.21 6.41
N GLU A 108 -1.30 -2.13 6.18
CA GLU A 108 -2.73 -1.82 6.13
C GLU A 108 -3.19 -1.19 7.45
N ALA A 109 -2.82 -1.78 8.59
CA ALA A 109 -3.08 -1.19 9.91
C ALA A 109 -2.36 0.15 10.08
N TRP A 110 -1.09 0.25 9.68
CA TRP A 110 -0.28 1.46 9.74
C TRP A 110 -0.92 2.63 9.00
N TYR A 111 -1.48 2.39 7.82
CA TYR A 111 -2.13 3.43 7.02
C TYR A 111 -3.60 3.67 7.37
N SER A 112 -4.27 2.72 8.05
CA SER A 112 -5.61 2.92 8.57
C SER A 112 -5.69 4.16 9.47
N ASN A 113 -6.77 4.91 9.29
CA ASN A 113 -7.08 6.15 9.99
C ASN A 113 -8.55 6.12 10.41
N GLU A 114 -8.99 7.10 11.20
CA GLU A 114 -10.37 7.21 11.69
C GLU A 114 -11.40 7.33 10.56
N ASN A 115 -10.98 7.85 9.40
CA ASN A 115 -11.84 7.98 8.22
C ASN A 115 -11.87 6.71 7.36
N ALA A 116 -11.11 5.67 7.72
CA ALA A 116 -11.09 4.41 6.98
C ALA A 116 -12.39 3.64 7.21
N ILE A 117 -12.99 3.15 6.13
CA ILE A 117 -14.19 2.29 6.16
C ILE A 117 -13.82 0.86 6.58
N ASN A 118 -12.55 0.46 6.39
CA ASN A 118 -12.08 -0.86 6.81
C ASN A 118 -12.05 -0.97 8.35
N LYS A 119 -11.84 -2.20 8.84
CA LYS A 119 -11.67 -2.43 10.28
C LYS A 119 -10.39 -1.74 10.76
N HIS A 120 -10.54 -0.60 11.43
CA HIS A 120 -9.45 0.08 12.10
C HIS A 120 -8.87 -0.79 13.22
N VAL A 121 -7.58 -1.06 13.17
CA VAL A 121 -6.84 -1.71 14.26
C VAL A 121 -6.12 -0.60 15.03
N ASN A 122 -6.42 -0.47 16.33
CA ASN A 122 -5.68 0.45 17.18
C ASN A 122 -4.26 -0.08 17.35
N ILE A 123 -3.28 0.65 16.84
CA ILE A 123 -1.87 0.33 17.02
C ILE A 123 -1.44 0.85 18.38
N ASP A 124 -0.60 0.09 19.10
CA ASP A 124 -0.05 0.49 20.39
C ASP A 124 0.55 1.91 20.36
N GLU A 125 0.39 2.65 21.46
CA GLU A 125 0.80 4.06 21.61
C GLU A 125 2.26 4.29 21.23
N ILE A 126 3.13 3.32 21.49
CA ILE A 126 4.57 3.37 21.12
C ILE A 126 4.74 3.57 19.61
N TYR A 127 3.96 2.86 18.81
CA TYR A 127 4.01 2.96 17.35
C TYR A 127 3.29 4.21 16.84
N GLN A 128 2.27 4.70 17.54
CA GLN A 128 1.61 5.98 17.20
C GLN A 128 2.58 7.15 17.29
N LEU A 129 3.45 7.17 18.31
CA LEU A 129 4.48 8.19 18.46
C LEU A 129 5.53 8.18 17.34
N ILE A 130 5.86 6.99 16.83
CA ILE A 130 6.78 6.86 15.68
C ILE A 130 6.10 7.38 14.41
N LYS A 131 4.80 7.09 14.25
CA LYS A 131 4.00 7.52 13.10
C LYS A 131 3.92 9.05 13.03
N SER A 132 3.60 9.74 14.12
CA SER A 132 3.52 11.21 14.14
C SER A 132 4.83 11.88 13.72
N LYS A 133 5.97 11.38 14.23
CA LYS A 133 7.30 11.88 13.85
C LYS A 133 7.66 11.67 12.37
N SER A 134 7.11 10.63 11.74
CA SER A 134 7.37 10.32 10.33
C SER A 134 6.57 11.20 9.37
N ASP A 135 5.39 11.68 9.79
CA ASP A 135 4.57 12.60 9.00
C ASP A 135 5.14 14.03 9.02
N ASP A 136 5.80 14.44 10.11
CA ASP A 136 6.47 15.75 10.24
C ASP A 136 7.71 15.91 9.32
N GLN A 137 8.30 14.82 8.84
CA GLN A 137 9.47 14.85 7.93
C GLN A 137 9.10 14.90 6.43
N LYS A 138 7.80 14.97 6.09
CA LYS A 138 7.30 15.05 4.71
C LYS A 138 6.83 16.45 4.29
N VAL A 139 7.09 17.49 5.10
CA VAL A 139 6.79 18.91 4.80
C VAL A 139 7.99 19.60 4.17
#